data_AF-A0A957JAE5-F1
#
_entry.id   AF-A0A957JAE5-F1
#
_cell.length_a   1.000
_cell.length_b   1.000
_cell.length_c   1.000
_cell.angle_alpha   90.00
_cell.angle_beta   90.00
_cell.angle_gamma   90.00
#
_symmetry.space_group_name_H-M   'P 1'
#
loop_
_entity.id
_entity.type
_entity.pdbx_description
1 polymer ?
#
loop_
_entity_poly.entity_id
_entity_poly.type
_entity_poly.pdbx_seq_one_letter_code
_entity_poly.pdbx_strand_id
1 'polypeptide(L)'
;FSRLFTLSCWQMLFSAGIVRSMLFALPMLAVSIAVGIWWHSRRWLISAAVFSTLYIVLYTSVFTNPNGIATGTIGSLGYWLAQQEVQRGSQPWFYYAIAMPIYEFMPLLFSVAAIGVWAVRERINRFVGYWSLAFLGIGLVSSLVYWNYNRNFLLPGEEPTSRWALVTAVVLFILAIGLYFLLRNIFKEGWANQASFGSLIKNERLVDFFPFLMWWLLLTILAYSYAGEKMPWLSIHFVIPMAFMVGYFFQQVLENVSARDFFKAGNLLYLLLATLILVGLGFLFRSLWLGEVRFGSPLRTDLQGTYHFIGMLVVTAVLFGIAIWLGQRLDSPARRRGWVFGLFGLLSLFTIRAGYMTNFP
;
A
#
# COMPACT_ATOMS: atom_id res chain seq x y z
N PHE A 1 56.85 -3.20 14.82
CA PHE A 1 55.75 -4.18 14.93
C PHE A 1 55.32 -4.50 16.37
N SER A 2 56.11 -4.20 17.42
CA SER A 2 55.75 -4.47 18.84
C SER A 2 54.70 -3.56 19.47
N ARG A 3 54.19 -2.53 18.76
CA ARG A 3 53.19 -1.56 19.27
C ARG A 3 51.74 -1.87 18.86
N LEU A 4 51.50 -2.90 18.06
CA LEU A 4 50.14 -3.24 17.56
C LEU A 4 49.32 -4.08 18.57
N PHE A 5 49.94 -4.59 19.63
CA PHE A 5 49.28 -5.48 20.61
C PHE A 5 49.13 -4.85 22.00
N THR A 6 49.31 -3.53 22.14
CA THR A 6 49.05 -2.84 23.40
C THR A 6 47.55 -2.81 23.70
N LEU A 7 47.20 -2.84 24.99
CA LEU A 7 45.81 -2.84 25.46
C LEU A 7 45.01 -1.64 24.93
N SER A 8 45.68 -0.50 24.76
CA SER A 8 45.14 0.72 24.15
C SER A 8 44.83 0.58 22.65
N CYS A 9 45.61 -0.18 21.89
CA CYS A 9 45.32 -0.47 20.49
C CYS A 9 44.09 -1.38 20.35
N TRP A 10 43.97 -2.39 21.22
CA TRP A 10 42.78 -3.23 21.30
C TRP A 10 41.53 -2.45 21.73
N GLN A 11 41.64 -1.56 22.72
CA GLN A 11 40.54 -0.67 23.09
C GLN A 11 40.12 0.23 21.95
N MET A 12 41.06 0.84 21.23
CA MET A 12 40.75 1.64 20.03
C MET A 12 40.05 0.80 18.96
N LEU A 13 40.56 -0.40 18.66
CA LEU A 13 39.96 -1.30 17.67
C LEU A 13 38.53 -1.70 18.03
N PHE A 14 38.28 -2.16 19.27
CA PHE A 14 36.93 -2.55 19.71
C PHE A 14 36.00 -1.36 19.99
N SER A 15 36.55 -0.15 20.14
CA SER A 15 35.76 1.09 20.21
C SER A 15 35.34 1.61 18.84
N ALA A 16 36.01 1.19 17.76
CA ALA A 16 35.66 1.61 16.41
C ALA A 16 34.25 1.13 16.06
N GLY A 17 33.40 2.05 15.59
CA GLY A 17 31.99 1.77 15.28
C GLY A 17 31.81 0.61 14.31
N ILE A 18 32.69 0.51 13.30
CA ILE A 18 32.65 -0.58 12.31
C ILE A 18 32.92 -1.96 12.93
N VAL A 19 33.85 -2.04 13.90
CA VAL A 19 34.20 -3.29 14.56
C VAL A 19 33.05 -3.75 15.47
N ARG A 20 32.42 -2.82 16.21
CA ARG A 20 31.23 -3.13 17.02
C ARG A 20 30.08 -3.65 16.19
N SER A 21 29.83 -3.04 15.03
CA SER A 21 28.78 -3.50 14.12
C SER A 21 29.11 -4.86 13.49
N MET A 22 30.37 -5.11 13.13
CA MET A 22 30.80 -6.43 12.62
C MET A 22 30.68 -7.53 13.69
N LEU A 23 30.99 -7.21 14.95
CA LEU A 23 30.82 -8.14 16.08
C LEU A 23 29.37 -8.56 16.32
N PHE A 24 28.39 -7.75 15.91
CA PHE A 24 26.98 -8.13 15.94
C PHE A 24 26.52 -8.81 14.64
N ALA A 25 26.89 -8.25 13.49
CA ALA A 25 26.44 -8.72 12.19
C ALA A 25 26.98 -10.11 11.82
N LEU A 26 28.25 -10.41 12.12
CA LEU A 26 28.86 -11.70 11.75
C LEU A 26 28.24 -12.88 12.51
N PRO A 27 28.01 -12.82 13.85
CA PRO A 27 27.26 -13.87 14.54
C PRO A 27 25.83 -14.02 14.04
N MET A 28 25.11 -12.92 13.80
CA MET A 28 23.75 -12.98 13.25
C MET A 28 23.72 -13.62 11.87
N LEU A 29 24.69 -13.32 11.01
CA LEU A 29 24.85 -13.96 9.72
C LEU A 29 25.16 -15.45 9.88
N ALA A 30 26.08 -15.83 10.78
CA ALA A 30 26.41 -17.23 11.04
C ALA A 30 25.19 -18.03 11.53
N VAL A 31 24.40 -17.46 12.44
CA VAL A 31 23.14 -18.05 12.92
C VAL A 31 22.14 -18.19 11.77
N SER A 32 21.98 -17.15 10.93
CA SER A 32 21.09 -17.20 9.76
C SER A 32 21.48 -18.31 8.79
N ILE A 33 22.79 -18.47 8.52
CA ILE A 33 23.34 -19.54 7.68
C ILE A 33 23.08 -20.90 8.30
N ALA A 34 23.37 -21.07 9.59
CA ALA A 34 23.18 -22.34 10.29
C ALA A 34 21.72 -22.79 10.30
N VAL A 35 20.81 -21.88 10.65
CA VAL A 35 19.35 -22.13 10.66
C VAL A 35 18.84 -22.44 9.24
N GLY A 36 19.32 -21.68 8.25
CA GLY A 36 18.93 -21.87 6.85
C GLY A 36 19.34 -23.22 6.26
N ILE A 37 20.60 -23.61 6.51
CA ILE A 37 21.13 -24.91 6.09
C ILE A 37 20.41 -26.06 6.80
N TRP A 38 20.18 -25.92 8.11
CA TRP A 38 19.45 -26.90 8.91
C TRP A 38 18.01 -27.09 8.43
N TRP A 39 17.32 -26.00 8.08
CA TRP A 39 15.92 -26.07 7.63
C TRP A 39 15.79 -26.71 6.24
N HIS A 40 16.38 -26.09 5.22
CA HIS A 40 16.29 -26.58 3.83
C HIS A 40 17.50 -26.09 3.00
N SER A 41 18.65 -26.73 3.21
CA SER A 41 19.94 -26.37 2.60
C SER A 41 19.87 -25.97 1.13
N ARG A 42 19.27 -26.79 0.25
CA ARG A 42 19.20 -26.48 -1.18
C ARG A 42 18.41 -25.20 -1.47
N ARG A 43 17.21 -25.05 -0.89
CA ARG A 43 16.35 -23.88 -1.14
C ARG A 43 16.98 -22.62 -0.53
N TRP A 44 17.50 -22.74 0.68
CA TRP A 44 18.15 -21.64 1.37
C TRP A 44 19.39 -21.15 0.62
N LEU A 45 20.25 -22.05 0.13
CA LEU A 45 21.44 -21.68 -0.66
C LEU A 45 21.08 -20.95 -1.96
N ILE A 46 20.05 -21.42 -2.68
CA ILE A 46 19.57 -20.75 -3.90
C ILE A 46 19.05 -19.34 -3.56
N SER A 47 18.20 -19.21 -2.53
CA SER A 47 17.67 -17.91 -2.10
C SER A 47 18.76 -16.97 -1.62
N ALA A 48 19.75 -17.47 -0.86
CA ALA A 48 20.89 -16.70 -0.40
C ALA A 48 21.75 -16.23 -1.57
N ALA A 49 22.04 -17.10 -2.56
CA ALA A 49 22.79 -16.72 -3.75
C ALA A 49 22.06 -15.64 -4.56
N VAL A 50 20.75 -15.77 -4.77
CA VAL A 50 19.93 -14.75 -5.46
C VAL A 50 19.94 -13.43 -4.69
N PHE A 51 19.68 -13.47 -3.39
CA PHE A 51 19.68 -12.28 -2.53
C PHE A 51 21.03 -11.58 -2.53
N SER A 52 22.12 -12.31 -2.28
CA SER A 52 23.48 -11.76 -2.24
C SER A 52 23.90 -11.20 -3.59
N THR A 53 23.52 -11.84 -4.70
CA THR A 53 23.80 -11.32 -6.04
C THR A 53 23.11 -9.97 -6.27
N LEU A 54 21.79 -9.90 -6.02
CA LEU A 54 21.03 -8.67 -6.17
C LEU A 54 21.54 -7.57 -5.23
N TYR A 55 21.81 -7.93 -3.97
CA TYR A 55 22.35 -7.03 -2.97
C TYR A 55 23.69 -6.44 -3.40
N ILE A 56 24.67 -7.29 -3.74
CA ILE A 56 26.01 -6.84 -4.13
C ILE A 56 25.93 -5.95 -5.36
N VAL A 57 25.22 -6.36 -6.41
CA VAL A 57 25.11 -5.57 -7.65
C VAL A 57 24.49 -4.20 -7.39
N LEU A 58 23.38 -4.14 -6.67
CA LEU A 58 22.64 -2.89 -6.46
C LEU A 58 23.32 -1.97 -5.44
N TYR A 59 23.78 -2.50 -4.31
CA TYR A 59 24.41 -1.68 -3.27
C TYR A 59 25.81 -1.21 -3.64
N THR A 60 26.52 -1.92 -4.52
CA THR A 60 27.81 -1.43 -5.06
C THR A 60 27.65 -0.46 -6.22
N SER A 61 26.42 0.00 -6.52
CA SER A 61 26.12 0.87 -7.66
C SER A 61 26.65 0.26 -8.97
N VAL A 62 26.36 -1.02 -9.19
CA VAL A 62 26.89 -1.82 -10.31
C VAL A 62 28.42 -1.85 -10.28
N PHE A 63 28.99 -2.26 -9.13
CA PHE A 63 30.42 -2.45 -8.89
C PHE A 63 31.30 -1.19 -8.94
N THR A 64 30.71 0.00 -9.05
CA THR A 64 31.46 1.28 -9.05
C THR A 64 31.81 1.75 -7.64
N ASN A 65 31.08 1.31 -6.61
CA ASN A 65 31.31 1.65 -5.20
C ASN A 65 31.37 0.40 -4.30
N PRO A 66 32.53 -0.25 -4.13
CA PRO A 66 32.66 -1.46 -3.30
C PRO A 66 32.28 -1.25 -1.82
N ASN A 67 32.45 -0.03 -1.30
CA ASN A 67 32.10 0.30 0.09
C ASN A 67 30.59 0.18 0.35
N GLY A 68 29.77 0.18 -0.71
CA GLY A 68 28.33 -0.01 -0.68
C GLY A 68 27.85 -1.25 0.09
N ILE A 69 28.64 -2.32 0.11
CA ILE A 69 28.33 -3.56 0.85
C ILE A 69 28.29 -3.28 2.36
N ALA A 70 29.26 -2.53 2.88
CA ALA A 70 29.35 -2.21 4.30
C ALA A 70 28.35 -1.10 4.68
N THR A 71 28.24 -0.06 3.85
CA THR A 71 27.33 1.05 4.14
C THR A 71 25.86 0.67 3.98
N GLY A 72 25.54 -0.27 3.09
CA GLY A 72 24.18 -0.72 2.85
C GLY A 72 23.57 -1.55 3.97
N THR A 73 24.37 -2.38 4.63
CA THR A 73 23.93 -3.24 5.74
C THR A 73 24.11 -2.58 7.09
N ILE A 74 25.34 -2.15 7.40
CA ILE A 74 25.72 -1.65 8.71
C ILE A 74 25.59 -0.13 8.79
N GLY A 75 26.05 0.58 7.76
CA GLY A 75 26.07 2.04 7.76
C GLY A 75 24.67 2.67 7.82
N SER A 76 23.73 2.13 7.05
CA SER A 76 22.33 2.56 7.01
C SER A 76 21.63 2.38 8.36
N LEU A 77 21.83 1.21 9.00
CA LEU A 77 21.28 0.92 10.33
C LEU A 77 21.91 1.80 11.40
N GLY A 78 23.25 1.93 11.41
CA GLY A 78 23.97 2.77 12.35
C GLY A 78 23.57 4.24 12.25
N TYR A 79 23.40 4.73 11.02
CA TYR A 79 22.88 6.07 10.77
C TYR A 79 21.47 6.25 11.36
N TRP A 80 20.54 5.32 11.07
CA TRP A 80 19.17 5.40 11.57
C TRP A 80 19.08 5.31 13.10
N LEU A 81 19.89 4.45 13.73
CA LEU A 81 19.98 4.36 15.20
C LEU A 81 20.46 5.67 15.82
N ALA A 82 21.48 6.30 15.24
CA ALA A 82 21.99 7.59 15.71
C ALA A 82 20.96 8.73 15.58
N GLN A 83 19.91 8.58 14.76
CA GLN A 83 18.87 9.60 14.61
C GLN A 83 17.74 9.51 15.63
N GLN A 84 17.65 8.42 16.40
CA GLN A 84 16.55 8.23 17.36
C GLN A 84 16.50 9.32 18.44
N GLU A 85 17.66 9.86 18.84
CA GLU A 85 17.76 10.94 19.82
C GLU A 85 17.44 12.32 19.23
N VAL A 86 17.64 12.50 17.91
CA VAL A 86 17.41 13.78 17.22
C VAL A 86 15.92 13.96 16.88
N GLN A 87 15.22 12.87 16.54
CA GLN A 87 13.79 12.86 16.20
C GLN A 87 13.43 13.93 15.16
N ARG A 88 14.06 13.85 13.99
CA ARG A 88 13.93 14.88 12.97
C ARG A 88 12.47 15.04 12.54
N GLY A 89 12.02 16.29 12.49
CA GLY A 89 10.64 16.64 12.16
C GLY A 89 9.62 16.36 13.27
N SER A 90 10.04 15.84 14.43
CA SER A 90 9.23 15.65 15.65
C SER A 90 7.83 15.10 15.39
N GLN A 91 7.76 14.11 14.50
CA GLN A 91 6.50 13.62 13.96
C GLN A 91 5.69 12.85 15.04
N PRO A 92 4.36 13.02 15.07
CA PRO A 92 3.50 12.35 16.05
C PRO A 92 3.51 10.83 15.87
N TRP A 93 3.07 10.09 16.90
CA TRP A 93 3.00 8.62 16.86
C TRP A 93 2.09 8.08 15.73
N PHE A 94 1.05 8.83 15.35
CA PHE A 94 0.12 8.45 14.27
C PHE A 94 0.61 8.86 12.86
N TYR A 95 1.85 9.35 12.72
CA TYR A 95 2.40 9.85 11.46
C TYR A 95 2.18 8.90 10.28
N TYR A 96 2.52 7.62 10.42
CA TYR A 96 2.39 6.64 9.32
C TYR A 96 0.93 6.31 8.99
N ALA A 97 0.01 6.41 9.95
CA ALA A 97 -1.43 6.23 9.68
C ALA A 97 -1.97 7.31 8.73
N ILE A 98 -1.35 8.49 8.72
CA ILE A 98 -1.69 9.60 7.83
C ILE A 98 -0.85 9.55 6.54
N ALA A 99 0.45 9.30 6.66
CA ALA A 99 1.35 9.29 5.51
C ALA A 99 1.05 8.14 4.54
N MET A 100 0.74 6.93 5.04
CA MET A 100 0.51 5.77 4.18
C MET A 100 -0.65 5.97 3.19
N PRO A 101 -1.85 6.42 3.59
CA PRO A 101 -2.93 6.62 2.61
C PRO A 101 -2.68 7.76 1.62
N ILE A 102 -1.73 8.66 1.89
CA ILE A 102 -1.39 9.78 1.01
C ILE A 102 -0.33 9.38 -0.01
N TYR A 103 0.75 8.75 0.45
CA TYR A 103 1.90 8.40 -0.40
C TYR A 103 1.81 7.00 -0.99
N GLU A 104 1.25 6.06 -0.22
CA GLU A 104 1.22 4.62 -0.53
C GLU A 104 -0.21 4.14 -0.81
N PHE A 105 -1.08 5.03 -1.33
CA PHE A 105 -2.50 4.76 -1.56
C PHE A 105 -2.74 3.53 -2.42
N MET A 106 -1.93 3.31 -3.47
CA MET A 106 -2.09 2.19 -4.39
C MET A 106 -1.78 0.84 -3.72
N PRO A 107 -0.58 0.60 -3.17
CA PRO A 107 -0.29 -0.67 -2.49
C PRO A 107 -1.21 -0.88 -1.27
N LEU A 108 -1.63 0.19 -0.59
CA LEU A 108 -2.59 0.10 0.52
C LEU A 108 -3.98 -0.35 0.07
N LEU A 109 -4.52 0.25 -1.00
CA LEU A 109 -5.84 -0.12 -1.53
C LEU A 109 -5.89 -1.60 -1.94
N PHE A 110 -4.90 -2.06 -2.70
CA PHE A 110 -4.89 -3.43 -3.21
C PHE A 110 -4.49 -4.45 -2.14
N SER A 111 -3.70 -4.08 -1.13
CA SER A 111 -3.39 -4.98 0.00
C SER A 111 -4.61 -5.18 0.90
N VAL A 112 -5.40 -4.14 1.15
CA VAL A 112 -6.70 -4.26 1.85
C VAL A 112 -7.64 -5.17 1.05
N ALA A 113 -7.72 -4.99 -0.27
CA ALA A 113 -8.51 -5.86 -1.13
C ALA A 113 -8.01 -7.32 -1.10
N ALA A 114 -6.69 -7.53 -1.07
CA ALA A 114 -6.06 -8.84 -0.92
C ALA A 114 -6.49 -9.54 0.37
N ILE A 115 -6.43 -8.83 1.50
CA ILE A 115 -6.83 -9.34 2.82
C ILE A 115 -8.31 -9.76 2.79
N GLY A 116 -9.17 -8.94 2.18
CA GLY A 116 -10.59 -9.28 2.01
C GLY A 116 -10.82 -10.55 1.18
N VAL A 117 -10.13 -10.68 0.03
CA VAL A 117 -10.23 -11.88 -0.81
C VAL A 117 -9.70 -13.11 -0.09
N TRP A 118 -8.56 -12.99 0.60
CA TRP A 118 -7.98 -14.07 1.38
C TRP A 118 -8.91 -14.55 2.50
N ALA A 119 -9.47 -13.62 3.28
CA ALA A 119 -10.41 -13.96 4.36
C ALA A 119 -11.65 -14.71 3.85
N VAL A 120 -12.20 -14.30 2.70
CA VAL A 120 -13.35 -14.98 2.07
C VAL A 120 -12.98 -16.38 1.58
N ARG A 121 -11.82 -16.54 0.93
CA ARG A 121 -11.36 -17.82 0.37
C ARG A 121 -11.02 -18.85 1.44
N GLU A 122 -10.29 -18.42 2.46
CA GLU A 122 -9.82 -19.34 3.50
C GLU A 122 -10.89 -19.71 4.52
N ARG A 123 -12.12 -19.21 4.35
CA ARG A 123 -13.25 -19.43 5.27
C ARG A 123 -12.88 -19.13 6.72
N ILE A 124 -11.86 -18.29 6.94
CA ILE A 124 -11.57 -17.67 8.23
C ILE A 124 -12.84 -16.93 8.59
N ASN A 125 -13.32 -17.09 9.84
CA ASN A 125 -14.65 -16.61 10.19
C ASN A 125 -14.85 -15.21 9.59
N ARG A 126 -15.86 -15.08 8.73
CA ARG A 126 -16.20 -13.86 8.00
C ARG A 126 -16.23 -12.64 8.93
N PHE A 127 -16.48 -12.87 10.22
CA PHE A 127 -16.30 -11.94 11.33
C PHE A 127 -14.89 -11.32 11.43
N VAL A 128 -13.82 -12.10 11.49
CA VAL A 128 -12.44 -11.60 11.66
C VAL A 128 -11.98 -10.84 10.42
N GLY A 129 -12.30 -11.35 9.22
CA GLY A 129 -12.06 -10.63 7.97
C GLY A 129 -12.84 -9.31 7.90
N TYR A 130 -14.11 -9.32 8.34
CA TYR A 130 -14.96 -8.13 8.42
C TYR A 130 -14.37 -7.05 9.32
N TRP A 131 -13.98 -7.39 10.55
CA TRP A 131 -13.41 -6.42 11.50
C TRP A 131 -12.05 -5.89 11.06
N SER A 132 -11.24 -6.73 10.39
CA SER A 132 -9.96 -6.30 9.81
C SER A 132 -10.17 -5.27 8.68
N LEU A 133 -11.13 -5.53 7.78
CA LEU A 133 -11.51 -4.59 6.71
C LEU A 133 -12.15 -3.31 7.25
N ALA A 134 -12.99 -3.41 8.28
CA ALA A 134 -13.62 -2.26 8.93
C ALA A 134 -12.57 -1.36 9.60
N PHE A 135 -11.59 -1.95 10.31
CA PHE A 135 -10.51 -1.21 10.95
C PHE A 135 -9.63 -0.47 9.93
N LEU A 136 -9.26 -1.13 8.83
CA LEU A 136 -8.51 -0.52 7.74
C LEU A 136 -9.31 0.58 7.02
N GLY A 137 -10.60 0.35 6.79
CA GLY A 137 -11.51 1.35 6.22
C GLY A 137 -11.64 2.59 7.10
N ILE A 138 -11.74 2.43 8.42
CA ILE A 138 -11.74 3.53 9.40
C ILE A 138 -10.43 4.32 9.31
N GLY A 139 -9.28 3.65 9.18
CA GLY A 139 -7.98 4.29 9.00
C GLY A 139 -7.91 5.17 7.74
N LEU A 140 -8.41 4.65 6.61
CA LEU A 140 -8.48 5.39 5.34
C LEU A 140 -9.42 6.60 5.42
N VAL A 141 -10.60 6.43 6.01
CA VAL A 141 -11.57 7.53 6.22
C VAL A 141 -10.96 8.60 7.14
N SER A 142 -10.30 8.18 8.22
CA SER A 142 -9.64 9.10 9.16
C SER A 142 -8.53 9.91 8.49
N SER A 143 -7.76 9.28 7.59
CA SER A 143 -6.73 9.96 6.81
C SER A 143 -7.32 10.97 5.80
N LEU A 144 -8.43 10.63 5.14
CA LEU A 144 -9.13 11.55 4.23
C LEU A 144 -9.71 12.77 4.99
N VAL A 145 -10.25 12.56 6.19
CA VAL A 145 -10.75 13.62 7.06
C VAL A 145 -9.61 14.53 7.50
N TYR A 146 -8.47 13.95 7.87
CA TYR A 146 -7.27 14.70 8.26
C TYR A 146 -6.68 15.50 7.10
N TRP A 147 -6.63 14.94 5.89
CA TRP A 147 -6.18 15.67 4.70
C TRP A 147 -7.06 16.89 4.43
N ASN A 148 -8.39 16.74 4.51
CA ASN A 148 -9.31 17.86 4.32
C ASN A 148 -9.14 18.95 5.37
N TYR A 149 -8.85 18.58 6.61
CA TYR A 149 -8.55 19.52 7.68
C TYR A 149 -7.29 20.35 7.39
N ASN A 150 -6.27 19.74 6.77
CA ASN A 150 -4.97 20.37 6.52
C ASN A 150 -4.78 20.91 5.09
N ARG A 151 -5.80 20.87 4.23
CA ARG A 151 -5.66 21.25 2.80
C ARG A 151 -5.26 22.72 2.59
N ASN A 152 -5.56 23.58 3.55
CA ASN A 152 -5.31 25.03 3.48
C ASN A 152 -3.82 25.38 3.48
N PHE A 153 -2.95 24.47 3.92
CA PHE A 153 -1.50 24.64 3.79
C PHE A 153 -1.03 24.63 2.32
N LEU A 154 -1.83 24.07 1.40
CA LEU A 154 -1.52 23.99 -0.04
C LEU A 154 -2.27 25.03 -0.89
N LEU A 155 -3.36 25.60 -0.39
CA LEU A 155 -4.17 26.61 -1.07
C LEU A 155 -4.40 27.81 -0.13
N PRO A 156 -3.49 28.81 -0.14
CA PRO A 156 -3.62 29.99 0.72
C PRO A 156 -4.84 30.81 0.31
N GLY A 157 -5.80 31.01 1.22
CA GLY A 157 -7.00 31.82 1.00
C GLY A 157 -8.33 31.07 1.10
N GLU A 158 -8.32 29.73 1.19
CA GLU A 158 -9.52 28.99 1.57
C GLU A 158 -9.61 28.87 3.09
N GLU A 159 -10.70 29.38 3.68
CA GLU A 159 -11.02 29.09 5.08
C GLU A 159 -11.24 27.58 5.24
N PRO A 160 -10.84 26.98 6.38
CA PRO A 160 -11.09 25.57 6.64
C PRO A 160 -12.60 25.38 6.63
N THR A 161 -13.15 24.84 5.54
CA THR A 161 -14.55 24.44 5.52
C THR A 161 -14.68 23.18 6.37
N SER A 162 -14.62 23.36 7.69
CA SER A 162 -14.80 22.29 8.69
C SER A 162 -16.13 21.57 8.48
N ARG A 163 -17.12 22.28 7.92
CA ARG A 163 -18.45 21.76 7.58
C ARG A 163 -18.40 20.64 6.54
N TRP A 164 -17.67 20.79 5.43
CA TRP A 164 -17.62 19.75 4.38
C TRP A 164 -16.75 18.56 4.77
N ALA A 165 -15.68 18.79 5.56
CA ALA A 165 -14.88 17.70 6.13
C ALA A 165 -15.71 16.88 7.14
N LEU A 166 -16.47 17.54 8.00
CA LEU A 166 -17.39 16.91 8.94
C LEU A 166 -18.52 16.17 8.20
N VAL A 167 -19.14 16.79 7.19
CA VAL A 167 -20.18 16.15 6.38
C VAL A 167 -19.63 14.93 5.65
N THR A 168 -18.43 15.00 5.07
CA THR A 168 -17.78 13.85 4.43
C THR A 168 -17.49 12.75 5.45
N ALA A 169 -16.96 13.10 6.63
CA ALA A 169 -16.72 12.15 7.72
C ALA A 169 -18.01 11.46 8.16
N VAL A 170 -19.10 12.23 8.32
CA VAL A 170 -20.42 11.75 8.73
C VAL A 170 -21.04 10.87 7.64
N VAL A 171 -20.95 11.26 6.37
CA VAL A 171 -21.43 10.45 5.25
C VAL A 171 -20.66 9.13 5.14
N LEU A 172 -19.33 9.17 5.26
CA LEU A 172 -18.50 7.95 5.26
C LEU A 172 -18.77 7.08 6.48
N PHE A 173 -19.03 7.67 7.64
CA PHE A 173 -19.43 6.96 8.85
C PHE A 173 -20.82 6.32 8.70
N ILE A 174 -21.79 7.03 8.14
CA ILE A 174 -23.13 6.50 7.82
C ILE A 174 -23.04 5.40 6.77
N LEU A 175 -22.20 5.54 5.74
CA LEU A 175 -21.95 4.50 4.74
C LEU A 175 -21.26 3.29 5.38
N ALA A 176 -20.31 3.49 6.29
CA ALA A 176 -19.66 2.41 7.04
C ALA A 176 -20.66 1.69 7.96
N ILE A 177 -21.58 2.42 8.61
CA ILE A 177 -22.68 1.85 9.40
C ILE A 177 -23.68 1.10 8.50
N GLY A 178 -24.06 1.68 7.36
CA GLY A 178 -24.95 1.05 6.39
C GLY A 178 -24.35 -0.22 5.81
N LEU A 179 -23.04 -0.19 5.48
CA LEU A 179 -22.25 -1.34 5.08
C LEU A 179 -22.16 -2.37 6.21
N TYR A 180 -21.99 -1.93 7.47
CA TYR A 180 -22.06 -2.80 8.65
C TYR A 180 -23.41 -3.52 8.73
N PHE A 181 -24.54 -2.82 8.59
CA PHE A 181 -25.87 -3.44 8.70
C PHE A 181 -26.20 -4.36 7.52
N LEU A 182 -25.84 -3.97 6.29
CA LEU A 182 -25.96 -4.81 5.10
C LEU A 182 -25.15 -6.10 5.24
N LEU A 183 -23.88 -5.97 5.63
CA LEU A 183 -22.99 -7.12 5.83
C LEU A 183 -23.41 -7.96 7.03
N ARG A 184 -23.85 -7.34 8.14
CA ARG A 184 -24.38 -8.03 9.32
C ARG A 184 -25.55 -8.93 8.97
N ASN A 185 -26.49 -8.47 8.13
CA ASN A 185 -27.63 -9.28 7.73
C ASN A 185 -27.20 -10.47 6.85
N ILE A 186 -26.23 -10.29 5.97
CA ILE A 186 -25.63 -11.37 5.16
C ILE A 186 -24.86 -12.38 6.04
N PHE A 187 -24.28 -11.94 7.15
CA PHE A 187 -23.48 -12.80 8.04
C PHE A 187 -24.28 -13.43 9.19
N LYS A 188 -25.47 -12.91 9.53
CA LYS A 188 -26.32 -13.40 10.61
C LYS A 188 -26.70 -14.89 10.46
N GLU A 189 -26.89 -15.35 9.23
CA GLU A 189 -27.19 -16.75 8.92
C GLU A 189 -26.00 -17.70 9.19
N GLY A 190 -24.76 -17.19 9.18
CA GLY A 190 -23.56 -17.97 9.49
C GLY A 190 -23.17 -17.98 10.98
N TRP A 191 -23.69 -17.04 11.78
CA TRP A 191 -23.32 -16.82 13.18
C TRP A 191 -23.94 -17.82 14.16
N ALA A 192 -25.14 -18.34 13.85
CA ALA A 192 -25.89 -19.16 14.80
C ALA A 192 -25.24 -20.52 15.13
N ASN A 193 -24.28 -20.99 14.31
CA ASN A 193 -23.73 -22.35 14.39
C ASN A 193 -22.22 -22.44 14.68
N GLN A 194 -21.51 -21.36 15.03
CA GLN A 194 -20.05 -21.42 15.29
C GLN A 194 -19.72 -21.27 16.78
N ALA A 195 -19.25 -22.37 17.39
CA ALA A 195 -18.91 -22.46 18.81
C ALA A 195 -17.48 -21.96 19.10
N SER A 196 -17.32 -20.99 20.01
CA SER A 196 -16.03 -20.51 20.56
C SER A 196 -15.07 -19.80 19.57
N PHE A 197 -14.43 -18.72 20.04
CA PHE A 197 -13.45 -17.91 19.30
C PHE A 197 -12.28 -18.74 18.74
N GLY A 198 -11.91 -19.84 19.43
CA GLY A 198 -10.83 -20.73 19.02
C GLY A 198 -11.16 -21.66 17.84
N SER A 199 -12.44 -21.91 17.52
CA SER A 199 -12.82 -22.71 16.34
C SER A 199 -12.89 -21.87 15.06
N LEU A 200 -12.92 -20.54 15.21
CA LEU A 200 -13.07 -19.57 14.12
C LEU A 200 -11.81 -19.43 13.26
N ILE A 201 -10.67 -19.85 13.81
CA ILE A 201 -9.35 -19.71 13.20
C ILE A 201 -8.66 -21.07 13.25
N LYS A 202 -8.46 -21.70 12.09
CA LYS A 202 -7.61 -22.90 12.00
C LYS A 202 -6.15 -22.47 12.16
N ASN A 203 -5.51 -22.87 13.25
CA ASN A 203 -4.14 -22.46 13.61
C ASN A 203 -3.11 -22.70 12.50
N GLU A 204 -3.26 -23.78 11.73
CA GLU A 204 -2.35 -24.11 10.61
C GLU A 204 -2.35 -23.05 9.49
N ARG A 205 -3.47 -22.34 9.28
CA ARG A 205 -3.57 -21.31 8.24
C ARG A 205 -3.07 -19.94 8.66
N LEU A 206 -2.81 -19.73 9.95
CA LEU A 206 -2.23 -18.48 10.47
C LEU A 206 -0.71 -18.41 10.30
N VAL A 207 -0.05 -19.54 10.04
CA VAL A 207 1.39 -19.62 9.82
C VAL A 207 1.78 -19.63 8.34
N ASP A 208 0.79 -19.54 7.45
CA ASP A 208 0.99 -19.44 6.02
C ASP A 208 1.63 -18.09 5.62
N PHE A 209 2.16 -18.05 4.40
CA PHE A 209 2.88 -16.89 3.87
C PHE A 209 2.04 -15.60 3.87
N PHE A 210 0.75 -15.67 3.54
CA PHE A 210 -0.11 -14.48 3.49
C PHE A 210 -0.34 -13.84 4.89
N PRO A 211 -0.75 -14.59 5.93
CA PRO A 211 -0.75 -14.09 7.31
C PRO A 211 0.60 -13.55 7.77
N PHE A 212 1.71 -14.18 7.37
CA PHE A 212 3.04 -13.66 7.66
C PHE A 212 3.23 -12.25 7.10
N LEU A 213 2.80 -11.97 5.87
CA LEU A 213 2.83 -10.62 5.30
C LEU A 213 1.95 -9.64 6.09
N MET A 214 0.80 -10.09 6.61
CA MET A 214 -0.09 -9.26 7.44
C MET A 214 0.56 -8.90 8.76
N TRP A 215 1.17 -9.87 9.42
CA TRP A 215 1.95 -9.64 10.64
C TRP A 215 3.16 -8.75 10.39
N TRP A 216 3.86 -8.95 9.28
CA TRP A 216 4.97 -8.09 8.87
C TRP A 216 4.48 -6.64 8.70
N LEU A 217 3.42 -6.41 7.94
CA LEU A 217 2.83 -5.08 7.76
C LEU A 217 2.42 -4.45 9.10
N LEU A 218 1.70 -5.19 9.95
CA LEU A 218 1.22 -4.68 11.23
C LEU A 218 2.38 -4.34 12.17
N LEU A 219 3.33 -5.26 12.35
CA LEU A 219 4.45 -5.09 13.28
C LEU A 219 5.39 -3.98 12.82
N THR A 220 5.62 -3.82 11.52
CA THR A 220 6.42 -2.71 11.01
C THR A 220 5.73 -1.38 11.25
N ILE A 221 4.43 -1.25 10.98
CA ILE A 221 3.69 -0.02 11.27
C ILE A 221 3.82 0.33 12.76
N LEU A 222 3.62 -0.63 13.65
CA LEU A 222 3.74 -0.41 15.10
C LEU A 222 5.17 -0.03 15.51
N ALA A 223 6.18 -0.76 15.03
CA ALA A 223 7.57 -0.54 15.37
C ALA A 223 8.05 0.85 14.92
N TYR A 224 7.77 1.23 13.67
CA TYR A 224 8.19 2.53 13.15
C TYR A 224 7.33 3.68 13.71
N SER A 225 6.06 3.45 14.05
CA SER A 225 5.23 4.44 14.74
C SER A 225 5.71 4.72 16.17
N TYR A 226 6.29 3.70 16.83
CA TYR A 226 6.91 3.84 18.15
C TYR A 226 8.31 4.46 18.08
N ALA A 227 9.06 4.24 17.00
CA ALA A 227 10.40 4.79 16.83
C ALA A 227 10.41 6.34 16.93
N GLY A 228 11.48 6.87 17.52
CA GLY A 228 11.71 8.31 17.66
C GLY A 228 11.92 8.98 16.30
N GLU A 229 12.81 8.42 15.47
CA GLU A 229 13.02 8.88 14.09
C GLU A 229 11.94 8.32 13.17
N LYS A 230 11.08 9.21 12.65
CA LYS A 230 10.01 8.88 11.71
C LYS A 230 10.19 9.64 10.42
N MET A 231 10.24 8.93 9.30
CA MET A 231 10.60 9.51 8.01
C MET A 231 9.90 8.81 6.85
N PRO A 232 9.58 9.52 5.75
CA PRO A 232 8.86 8.94 4.62
C PRO A 232 9.52 7.71 4.03
N TRP A 233 10.87 7.68 3.93
CA TRP A 233 11.59 6.54 3.33
C TRP A 233 11.46 5.24 4.12
N LEU A 234 11.06 5.28 5.39
CA LEU A 234 10.76 4.08 6.16
C LEU A 234 9.47 3.40 5.69
N SER A 235 8.66 4.07 4.84
CA SER A 235 7.47 3.48 4.22
C SER A 235 7.77 2.20 3.44
N ILE A 236 9.00 2.04 2.93
CA ILE A 236 9.43 0.87 2.19
C ILE A 236 9.18 -0.44 2.96
N HIS A 237 9.31 -0.40 4.30
CA HIS A 237 9.08 -1.56 5.16
C HIS A 237 7.61 -1.97 5.25
N PHE A 238 6.68 -1.06 4.92
CA PHE A 238 5.25 -1.34 4.75
C PHE A 238 4.93 -1.72 3.30
N VAL A 239 5.55 -1.03 2.34
CA VAL A 239 5.27 -1.21 0.90
C VAL A 239 5.67 -2.61 0.44
N ILE A 240 6.78 -3.16 0.93
CA ILE A 240 7.22 -4.52 0.56
C ILE A 240 6.16 -5.58 0.88
N PRO A 241 5.69 -5.75 2.14
CA PRO A 241 4.65 -6.74 2.43
C PRO A 241 3.34 -6.43 1.69
N MET A 242 2.97 -5.14 1.53
CA MET A 242 1.81 -4.77 0.72
C MET A 242 1.96 -5.19 -0.74
N ALA A 243 3.12 -5.00 -1.36
CA ALA A 243 3.37 -5.37 -2.76
C ALA A 243 3.20 -6.88 -2.99
N PHE A 244 3.66 -7.72 -2.06
CA PHE A 244 3.40 -9.16 -2.12
C PHE A 244 1.91 -9.49 -1.97
N MET A 245 1.19 -8.80 -1.08
CA MET A 245 -0.27 -8.95 -0.98
C MET A 245 -0.99 -8.51 -2.25
N VAL A 246 -0.54 -7.43 -2.90
CA VAL A 246 -1.07 -6.99 -4.20
C VAL A 246 -0.85 -8.07 -5.25
N GLY A 247 0.33 -8.69 -5.29
CA GLY A 247 0.61 -9.84 -6.15
C GLY A 247 -0.35 -11.00 -5.91
N TYR A 248 -0.58 -11.35 -4.64
CA TYR A 248 -1.60 -12.34 -4.26
C TYR A 248 -2.99 -11.94 -4.77
N PHE A 249 -3.42 -10.69 -4.56
CA PHE A 249 -4.71 -10.21 -5.04
C PHE A 249 -4.88 -10.39 -6.55
N PHE A 250 -3.88 -9.98 -7.35
CA PHE A 250 -3.95 -10.12 -8.80
C PHE A 250 -3.92 -11.57 -9.27
N GLN A 251 -3.19 -12.44 -8.57
CA GLN A 251 -3.26 -13.89 -8.81
C GLN A 251 -4.69 -14.40 -8.62
N GLN A 252 -5.38 -13.98 -7.55
CA GLN A 252 -6.76 -14.38 -7.31
C GLN A 252 -7.75 -13.77 -8.32
N VAL A 253 -7.53 -12.54 -8.75
CA VAL A 253 -8.33 -11.90 -9.79
C VAL A 253 -8.19 -12.67 -11.12
N LEU A 254 -7.00 -13.17 -11.44
CA LEU A 254 -6.71 -13.87 -12.69
C LEU A 254 -6.93 -15.39 -12.66
N GLU A 255 -7.35 -15.99 -11.52
CA GLU A 255 -7.33 -17.45 -11.28
C GLU A 255 -8.07 -18.31 -12.33
N ASN A 256 -8.94 -17.73 -13.15
CA ASN A 256 -9.66 -18.45 -14.22
C ASN A 256 -9.60 -17.69 -15.56
N VAL A 257 -8.47 -17.04 -15.84
CA VAL A 257 -8.23 -16.31 -17.09
C VAL A 257 -6.94 -16.80 -17.72
N SER A 258 -7.05 -17.33 -18.93
CA SER A 258 -5.85 -17.56 -19.73
C SER A 258 -5.31 -16.23 -20.26
N ALA A 259 -3.99 -16.08 -20.34
CA ALA A 259 -3.36 -14.90 -20.91
C ALA A 259 -3.88 -14.58 -22.33
N ARG A 260 -4.08 -15.61 -23.16
CA ARG A 260 -4.65 -15.48 -24.51
C ARG A 260 -6.05 -14.87 -24.48
N ASP A 261 -6.89 -15.27 -23.52
CA ASP A 261 -8.23 -14.71 -23.39
C ASP A 261 -8.18 -13.24 -22.95
N PHE A 262 -7.32 -12.90 -22.00
CA PHE A 262 -7.13 -11.51 -21.54
C PHE A 262 -6.72 -10.57 -22.68
N PHE A 263 -5.77 -10.99 -23.52
CA PHE A 263 -5.23 -10.19 -24.62
C PHE A 263 -6.06 -10.22 -25.91
N LYS A 264 -7.27 -10.80 -25.91
CA LYS A 264 -8.19 -10.67 -27.06
C LYS A 264 -8.59 -9.21 -27.28
N ALA A 265 -8.66 -8.77 -28.53
CA ALA A 265 -8.99 -7.40 -28.91
C ALA A 265 -10.26 -6.86 -28.22
N GLY A 266 -11.30 -7.69 -28.10
CA GLY A 266 -12.54 -7.32 -27.41
C GLY A 266 -12.35 -7.04 -25.92
N ASN A 267 -11.53 -7.83 -25.21
CA ASN A 267 -11.24 -7.62 -23.80
C ASN A 267 -10.30 -6.43 -23.57
N LEU A 268 -9.35 -6.19 -24.48
CA LEU A 268 -8.51 -4.99 -24.46
C LEU A 268 -9.31 -3.71 -24.71
N LEU A 269 -10.26 -3.75 -25.65
CA LEU A 269 -11.20 -2.65 -25.87
C LEU A 269 -12.06 -2.40 -24.63
N TYR A 270 -12.54 -3.46 -23.97
CA TYR A 270 -13.30 -3.32 -22.72
C TYR A 270 -12.45 -2.75 -21.58
N LEU A 271 -11.18 -3.16 -21.46
CA LEU A 271 -10.21 -2.59 -20.52
C LEU A 271 -10.00 -1.08 -20.79
N LEU A 272 -9.83 -0.70 -22.06
CA LEU A 272 -9.71 0.71 -22.45
C LEU A 272 -10.97 1.50 -22.05
N LEU A 273 -12.16 0.99 -22.39
CA LEU A 273 -13.42 1.63 -22.01
C LEU A 273 -13.57 1.76 -20.49
N ALA A 274 -13.29 0.70 -19.73
CA ALA A 274 -13.32 0.74 -18.28
C ALA A 274 -12.35 1.80 -17.72
N THR A 275 -11.14 1.88 -18.27
CA THR A 275 -10.14 2.89 -17.91
C THR A 275 -10.63 4.31 -18.21
N LEU A 276 -11.17 4.56 -19.40
CA LEU A 276 -11.70 5.86 -19.79
C LEU A 276 -12.91 6.27 -18.94
N ILE A 277 -13.78 5.33 -18.58
CA ILE A 277 -14.90 5.59 -17.68
C ILE A 277 -14.39 5.95 -16.29
N LEU A 278 -13.39 5.23 -15.75
CA LEU A 278 -12.79 5.57 -14.46
C LEU A 278 -12.14 6.97 -14.48
N VAL A 279 -11.49 7.34 -15.58
CA VAL A 279 -10.98 8.71 -15.78
C VAL A 279 -12.11 9.72 -15.78
N GLY A 280 -13.18 9.47 -16.55
CA GLY A 280 -14.36 10.33 -16.62
C GLY A 280 -15.02 10.53 -15.26
N LEU A 281 -15.22 9.44 -14.51
CA LEU A 281 -15.73 9.46 -13.13
C LEU A 281 -14.80 10.23 -12.19
N GLY A 282 -13.48 10.09 -12.34
CA GLY A 282 -12.49 10.84 -11.58
C GLY A 282 -12.58 12.35 -11.83
N PHE A 283 -12.75 12.78 -13.08
CA PHE A 283 -12.96 14.19 -13.42
C PHE A 283 -14.29 14.72 -12.89
N LEU A 284 -15.37 13.97 -13.02
CA LEU A 284 -16.68 14.34 -12.45
C LEU A 284 -16.60 14.52 -10.94
N PHE A 285 -15.95 13.57 -10.25
CA PHE A 285 -15.71 13.66 -8.82
C PHE A 285 -14.86 14.89 -8.48
N ARG A 286 -13.76 15.12 -9.20
CA ARG A 286 -12.88 16.29 -9.00
C ARG A 286 -13.65 17.61 -9.15
N SER A 287 -14.44 17.78 -10.20
CA SER A 287 -15.17 19.03 -10.44
C SER A 287 -16.23 19.32 -9.39
N LEU A 288 -16.88 18.29 -8.84
CA LEU A 288 -17.78 18.44 -7.69
C LEU A 288 -17.01 18.74 -6.40
N TRP A 289 -15.90 18.03 -6.18
CA TRP A 289 -15.10 18.11 -4.96
C TRP A 289 -14.39 19.46 -4.79
N LEU A 290 -13.90 20.02 -5.89
CA LEU A 290 -13.21 21.32 -5.91
C LEU A 290 -14.19 22.50 -6.03
N GLY A 291 -15.50 22.25 -6.07
CA GLY A 291 -16.51 23.32 -6.18
C GLY A 291 -16.43 24.09 -7.51
N GLU A 292 -15.90 23.48 -8.56
CA GLU A 292 -15.81 24.04 -9.92
C GLU A 292 -17.21 24.20 -10.56
N VAL A 293 -18.22 23.53 -10.01
CA VAL A 293 -19.61 23.57 -10.50
C VAL A 293 -20.46 24.41 -9.55
N ARG A 294 -20.98 25.53 -10.05
CA ARG A 294 -21.94 26.38 -9.33
C ARG A 294 -23.17 26.63 -10.18
N PHE A 295 -24.21 25.85 -9.93
CA PHE A 295 -25.48 25.99 -10.62
C PHE A 295 -26.12 27.35 -10.31
N GLY A 296 -26.53 28.09 -11.34
CA GLY A 296 -27.25 29.36 -11.20
C GLY A 296 -26.38 30.61 -11.06
N SER A 297 -25.04 30.48 -11.10
CA SER A 297 -24.15 31.64 -11.12
C SER A 297 -24.07 32.25 -12.53
N PRO A 298 -24.22 33.59 -12.70
CA PRO A 298 -24.07 34.26 -13.98
C PRO A 298 -22.60 34.53 -14.36
N LEU A 299 -21.65 34.20 -13.47
CA LEU A 299 -20.22 34.40 -13.71
C LEU A 299 -19.72 33.45 -14.82
N ARG A 300 -18.96 33.98 -15.78
CA ARG A 300 -18.41 33.22 -16.92
C ARG A 300 -17.51 32.06 -16.49
N THR A 301 -16.75 32.22 -15.41
CA THR A 301 -15.89 31.17 -14.82
C THR A 301 -16.72 29.99 -14.31
N ASP A 302 -17.86 30.27 -13.70
CA ASP A 302 -18.75 29.28 -13.09
C ASP A 302 -19.56 28.53 -14.16
N LEU A 303 -19.92 29.24 -15.26
CA LEU A 303 -20.53 28.63 -16.43
C LEU A 303 -19.59 27.65 -17.14
N GLN A 304 -18.30 28.00 -17.28
CA GLN A 304 -17.30 27.12 -17.91
C GLN A 304 -17.13 25.82 -17.12
N GLY A 305 -17.02 25.89 -15.80
CA GLY A 305 -16.94 24.69 -14.95
C GLY A 305 -18.19 23.80 -15.06
N THR A 306 -19.37 24.42 -15.13
CA THR A 306 -20.65 23.71 -15.34
C THR A 306 -20.70 23.02 -16.71
N TYR A 307 -20.27 23.68 -17.78
CA TYR A 307 -20.23 23.07 -19.12
C TYR A 307 -19.23 21.92 -19.22
N HIS A 308 -18.05 22.04 -18.61
CA HIS A 308 -17.08 20.94 -18.54
C HIS A 308 -17.67 19.74 -17.77
N PHE A 309 -18.34 19.99 -16.65
CA PHE A 309 -18.99 18.92 -15.88
C PHE A 309 -20.07 18.20 -16.70
N ILE A 310 -20.97 18.94 -17.34
CA ILE A 310 -22.03 18.35 -18.18
C ILE A 310 -21.42 17.59 -19.37
N GLY A 311 -20.43 18.16 -20.04
CA GLY A 311 -19.72 17.51 -21.15
C GLY A 311 -19.09 16.18 -20.72
N MET A 312 -18.38 16.19 -19.59
CA MET A 312 -17.78 14.97 -19.03
C MET A 312 -18.84 13.95 -18.60
N LEU A 313 -19.99 14.39 -18.09
CA LEU A 313 -21.09 13.52 -17.70
C LEU A 313 -21.66 12.79 -18.92
N VAL A 314 -21.91 13.52 -20.01
CA VAL A 314 -22.41 12.96 -21.27
C VAL A 314 -21.40 11.99 -21.86
N VAL A 315 -20.13 12.39 -21.98
CA VAL A 315 -19.08 11.52 -22.52
C VAL A 315 -18.94 10.24 -21.69
N THR A 316 -18.91 10.35 -20.37
CA THR A 316 -18.80 9.20 -19.47
C THR A 316 -20.03 8.28 -19.59
N ALA A 317 -21.25 8.84 -19.70
CA ALA A 317 -22.47 8.07 -19.89
C ALA A 317 -22.50 7.34 -21.25
N VAL A 318 -22.04 7.99 -22.33
CA VAL A 318 -21.91 7.35 -23.66
C VAL A 318 -20.91 6.21 -23.60
N LEU A 319 -19.73 6.42 -23.01
CA LEU A 319 -18.71 5.36 -22.84
C LEU A 319 -19.26 4.19 -22.03
N PHE A 320 -20.02 4.47 -20.97
CA PHE A 320 -20.67 3.45 -20.16
C PHE A 320 -21.72 2.66 -20.96
N GLY A 321 -22.52 3.34 -21.79
CA GLY A 321 -23.46 2.70 -22.71
C GLY A 321 -22.76 1.77 -23.72
N ILE A 322 -21.65 2.23 -24.31
CA ILE A 322 -20.81 1.41 -25.21
C ILE A 322 -20.24 0.20 -24.46
N ALA A 323 -19.77 0.38 -23.22
CA ALA A 323 -19.24 -0.71 -22.41
C ALA A 323 -20.31 -1.76 -22.09
N ILE A 324 -21.55 -1.36 -21.80
CA ILE A 324 -22.68 -2.30 -21.62
C ILE A 324 -22.97 -3.06 -22.92
N TRP A 325 -23.11 -2.34 -24.03
CA TRP A 325 -23.40 -2.89 -25.36
C TRP A 325 -22.33 -3.89 -25.83
N LEU A 326 -21.05 -3.55 -25.63
CA LEU A 326 -19.92 -4.42 -25.94
C LEU A 326 -19.87 -5.59 -24.95
N GLY A 327 -20.17 -5.33 -23.69
CA GLY A 327 -20.19 -6.33 -22.63
C GLY A 327 -21.19 -7.44 -22.93
N GLN A 328 -22.38 -7.13 -23.44
CA GLN A 328 -23.38 -8.13 -23.83
C GLN A 328 -22.90 -9.06 -24.96
N ARG A 329 -21.95 -8.63 -25.80
CA ARG A 329 -21.38 -9.43 -26.90
C ARG A 329 -20.13 -10.21 -26.49
N LEU A 330 -19.47 -9.81 -25.41
CA LEU A 330 -18.26 -10.46 -24.91
C LEU A 330 -18.61 -11.47 -23.81
N ASP A 331 -18.66 -12.74 -24.20
CA ASP A 331 -18.72 -13.87 -23.27
C ASP A 331 -17.32 -14.31 -22.85
N SER A 332 -16.60 -13.40 -22.18
CA SER A 332 -15.31 -13.70 -21.57
C SER A 332 -15.34 -13.28 -20.11
N PRO A 333 -14.85 -14.15 -19.20
CA PRO A 333 -14.78 -13.77 -17.80
C PRO A 333 -13.71 -12.67 -17.61
N ALA A 334 -12.75 -12.50 -18.54
CA ALA A 334 -11.72 -11.46 -18.47
C ALA A 334 -12.31 -10.04 -18.53
N ARG A 335 -13.47 -9.87 -19.17
CA ARG A 335 -14.19 -8.59 -19.30
C ARG A 335 -14.30 -7.83 -17.98
N ARG A 336 -14.85 -8.46 -16.93
CA ARG A 336 -15.07 -7.79 -15.64
C ARG A 336 -13.78 -7.41 -14.92
N ARG A 337 -12.67 -8.11 -15.22
CA ARG A 337 -11.35 -7.84 -14.65
C ARG A 337 -10.72 -6.58 -15.23
N GLY A 338 -11.18 -6.15 -16.41
CA GLY A 338 -10.77 -4.89 -17.03
C GLY A 338 -10.96 -3.68 -16.11
N TRP A 339 -11.99 -3.65 -15.26
CA TRP A 339 -12.17 -2.58 -14.27
C TRP A 339 -11.05 -2.53 -13.23
N VAL A 340 -10.63 -3.69 -12.73
CA VAL A 340 -9.56 -3.80 -11.72
C VAL A 340 -8.21 -3.40 -12.32
N PHE A 341 -7.90 -3.90 -13.52
CA PHE A 341 -6.67 -3.56 -14.22
C PHE A 341 -6.64 -2.11 -14.72
N GLY A 342 -7.78 -1.57 -15.15
CA GLY A 342 -7.91 -0.16 -15.52
C GLY A 342 -7.65 0.75 -14.32
N LEU A 343 -8.26 0.44 -13.16
CA LEU A 343 -7.99 1.17 -11.92
C LEU A 343 -6.52 1.07 -11.51
N PHE A 344 -5.95 -0.14 -11.53
CA PHE A 344 -4.53 -0.35 -11.22
C PHE A 344 -3.61 0.44 -12.15
N GLY A 345 -3.89 0.44 -13.46
CA GLY A 345 -3.13 1.19 -14.45
C GLY A 345 -3.19 2.69 -14.20
N LEU A 346 -4.37 3.23 -13.91
CA LEU A 346 -4.54 4.66 -13.58
C LEU A 346 -3.78 5.05 -12.32
N LEU A 347 -3.94 4.27 -11.24
CA LEU A 347 -3.23 4.54 -10.00
C LEU A 347 -1.71 4.44 -10.19
N SER A 348 -1.24 3.46 -10.97
CA SER A 348 0.19 3.32 -11.32
C SER A 348 0.70 4.54 -12.07
N LEU A 349 -0.06 5.04 -13.07
CA LEU A 349 0.31 6.26 -13.80
C LEU A 349 0.37 7.48 -12.89
N PHE A 350 -0.58 7.62 -11.96
CA PHE A 350 -0.54 8.70 -10.97
C PHE A 350 0.68 8.60 -10.05
N THR A 351 1.01 7.39 -9.57
CA THR A 351 2.20 7.15 -8.75
C THR A 351 3.47 7.48 -9.52
N ILE A 352 3.61 7.04 -10.77
CA ILE A 352 4.77 7.34 -11.63
C ILE A 352 4.89 8.85 -11.85
N ARG A 353 3.78 9.52 -12.22
CA ARG A 353 3.76 10.97 -12.42
C ARG A 353 4.16 11.71 -11.14
N ALA A 354 3.60 11.36 -10.00
CA ALA A 354 3.92 11.99 -8.72
C ALA A 354 5.40 11.81 -8.37
N GLY A 355 5.94 10.60 -8.55
CA GLY A 355 7.36 10.31 -8.38
C GLY A 355 8.25 11.13 -9.32
N TYR A 356 7.86 11.25 -10.59
CA TYR A 356 8.61 12.07 -11.56
C TYR A 356 8.62 13.55 -11.16
N MET A 357 7.45 14.15 -10.91
CA MET A 357 7.33 15.57 -10.54
C MET A 357 8.07 15.92 -9.24
N THR A 358 8.18 14.97 -8.30
CA THR A 358 8.89 15.20 -7.03
C THR A 358 10.41 15.17 -7.21
N ASN A 359 10.92 14.32 -8.10
CA ASN A 359 12.36 14.19 -8.35
C ASN A 359 12.88 15.18 -9.40
N PHE A 360 12.02 15.60 -10.32
CA PHE A 360 12.33 16.51 -11.43
C PHE A 360 11.33 17.67 -11.45
N PRO A 361 11.42 18.62 -10.50
CA PRO A 361 10.49 19.74 -10.36
C PRO A 361 10.55 20.74 -11.52
#